data_AF-A0A1M3KK39-F1
#
_entry.id   AF-A0A1M3KK39-F1
#
_cell.length_a   1.000
_cell.length_b   1.000
_cell.length_c   1.000
_cell.angle_alpha   90.00
_cell.angle_beta   90.00
_cell.angle_gamma   90.00
#
_symmetry.space_group_name_H-M   'P 1'
#
loop_
_entity.id
_entity.type
_entity.pdbx_description
1 polymer ?
#
loop_
_entity_poly.entity_id
_entity_poly.type
_entity_poly.pdbx_seq_one_letter_code
_entity_poly.pdbx_strand_id
1 'polypeptide(L)'
;MAESVRDNRLLWGLVVVGLLVLLSLFWIWNVGNTLSGIDQRGQQLEARFADVGAADAVAALEARQAELEAKISALQMPDLAPVQQQVDELNAGLKGLEERFAGFTIPGLEDLTARLAAVETAVGGIAPADLTAVTADIDGLRTSLDGLRTQIGDLAPARVDELAGRIDTVSQQVAAIEIPDVAALTTRVDALDTRLGTVEAAIADTAPAEPDALAARLDAFAAQLAAIAPLETRIGAVATDVETLKTGVAAAATSVEVTALDTRLSDLGTQVDVSGAGLATVQAQATDLATQVTDLGADLATRAASADVTALSDQLTALGQQVAALPATDTAAVEADVSALRAALDTLATQVAALPAADELVTLRTDLDRIATNPPAAPPPQVIERIYFGQSGTSVAEAELPKIAALAERLGSNPSALSLVGFSDSSGPAELNRSLSLPRAAATLTLSGRF
;
A
#
# COMPACT_ATOMS: atom_id res chain seq x y z
N MET A 1 -12.98 194.01 -14.61
CA MET A 1 -12.12 194.55 -13.55
C MET A 1 -12.97 195.02 -12.39
N ALA A 2 -12.58 194.96 -11.14
CA ALA A 2 -11.63 194.02 -10.56
C ALA A 2 -12.43 192.74 -10.23
N GLU A 3 -12.43 191.66 -11.01
CA GLU A 3 -11.39 190.81 -11.62
C GLU A 3 -10.66 189.83 -10.71
N SER A 4 -10.23 190.17 -9.49
CA SER A 4 -9.33 189.22 -8.83
C SER A 4 -10.02 188.05 -8.09
N VAL A 5 -11.34 188.07 -7.85
CA VAL A 5 -12.01 186.94 -7.13
C VAL A 5 -12.54 185.90 -8.10
N ARG A 6 -11.68 185.66 -9.09
CA ARG A 6 -11.79 184.65 -10.10
C ARG A 6 -11.01 183.37 -9.72
N ASP A 7 -10.21 183.32 -8.63
CA ASP A 7 -9.40 182.13 -8.32
C ASP A 7 -9.78 181.29 -7.08
N ASN A 8 -9.80 181.81 -5.85
CA ASN A 8 -9.94 180.91 -4.69
C ASN A 8 -11.36 180.29 -4.52
N ARG A 9 -12.40 180.89 -5.11
CA ARG A 9 -13.80 180.42 -5.07
C ARG A 9 -14.11 179.31 -6.10
N LEU A 10 -13.15 179.01 -6.99
CA LEU A 10 -13.20 177.84 -7.89
C LEU A 10 -12.90 176.52 -7.15
N LEU A 11 -11.91 176.48 -6.24
CA LEU A 11 -11.58 175.25 -5.47
C LEU A 11 -12.64 174.91 -4.40
N TRP A 12 -13.22 175.94 -3.74
CA TRP A 12 -14.41 175.78 -2.89
C TRP A 12 -15.69 175.57 -3.68
N GLY A 13 -15.67 176.02 -4.93
CA GLY A 13 -16.60 175.60 -5.97
C GLY A 13 -16.52 174.12 -6.36
N LEU A 14 -15.60 173.28 -5.86
CA LEU A 14 -15.56 171.83 -6.19
C LEU A 14 -15.89 170.92 -5.00
N VAL A 15 -15.35 171.19 -3.81
CA VAL A 15 -15.63 170.36 -2.62
C VAL A 15 -17.05 170.61 -2.10
N VAL A 16 -17.52 171.86 -2.09
CA VAL A 16 -18.91 172.16 -1.68
C VAL A 16 -19.91 171.70 -2.73
N VAL A 17 -19.55 171.75 -4.01
CA VAL A 17 -20.32 171.09 -5.07
C VAL A 17 -20.34 169.57 -4.84
N GLY A 18 -19.22 168.94 -4.47
CA GLY A 18 -19.18 167.51 -4.19
C GLY A 18 -19.99 167.06 -2.98
N LEU A 19 -19.89 167.79 -1.85
CA LEU A 19 -20.59 167.43 -0.61
C LEU A 19 -22.08 167.79 -0.68
N LEU A 20 -22.45 168.91 -1.33
CA LEU A 20 -23.86 169.23 -1.59
C LEU A 20 -24.48 168.27 -2.60
N VAL A 21 -23.74 167.78 -3.60
CA VAL A 21 -24.25 166.73 -4.49
C VAL A 21 -24.51 165.45 -3.69
N LEU A 22 -23.62 165.05 -2.78
CA LEU A 22 -23.82 163.85 -1.94
C LEU A 22 -24.98 164.01 -0.94
N LEU A 23 -25.13 165.17 -0.30
CA LEU A 23 -26.21 165.44 0.64
C LEU A 23 -27.55 165.64 -0.08
N SER A 24 -27.54 166.23 -1.29
CA SER A 24 -28.72 166.41 -2.12
C SER A 24 -29.17 165.10 -2.78
N LEU A 25 -28.27 164.16 -3.07
CA LEU A 25 -28.66 162.83 -3.54
C LEU A 25 -29.25 161.99 -2.41
N PHE A 26 -28.72 162.12 -1.18
CA PHE A 26 -29.33 161.54 0.01
C PHE A 26 -30.69 162.17 0.31
N TRP A 27 -30.83 163.49 0.05
CA TRP A 27 -32.11 164.18 0.02
C TRP A 27 -33.02 163.53 -1.03
N ILE A 28 -32.62 163.44 -2.30
CA ILE A 28 -33.41 162.85 -3.40
C ILE A 28 -33.84 161.40 -3.13
N TRP A 29 -33.03 160.59 -2.43
CA TRP A 29 -33.40 159.21 -2.15
C TRP A 29 -34.44 159.08 -1.01
N ASN A 30 -34.24 159.78 0.11
CA ASN A 30 -35.19 159.77 1.22
C ASN A 30 -36.49 160.52 0.87
N VAL A 31 -36.37 161.57 0.07
CA VAL A 31 -37.46 162.38 -0.51
C VAL A 31 -38.21 161.56 -1.55
N GLY A 32 -37.56 160.76 -2.39
CA GLY A 32 -38.23 159.93 -3.40
C GLY A 32 -39.20 158.90 -2.81
N ASN A 33 -38.80 158.22 -1.73
CA ASN A 33 -39.62 157.15 -1.15
C ASN A 33 -40.73 157.68 -0.22
N THR A 34 -40.50 158.82 0.41
CA THR A 34 -41.51 159.48 1.24
C THR A 34 -42.53 160.25 0.38
N LEU A 35 -42.12 160.89 -0.73
CA LEU A 35 -43.05 161.65 -1.56
C LEU A 35 -44.08 160.80 -2.28
N SER A 36 -43.70 159.65 -2.84
CA SER A 36 -44.70 158.82 -3.54
C SER A 36 -45.74 158.23 -2.58
N GLY A 37 -45.33 157.91 -1.35
CA GLY A 37 -46.24 157.41 -0.31
C GLY A 37 -47.09 158.51 0.34
N ILE A 38 -46.56 159.74 0.45
CA ILE A 38 -47.27 160.89 1.01
C ILE A 38 -48.26 161.47 -0.01
N ASP A 39 -47.93 161.51 -1.30
CA ASP A 39 -48.82 162.10 -2.32
C ASP A 39 -50.11 161.28 -2.51
N GLN A 40 -50.00 159.94 -2.50
CA GLN A 40 -51.17 159.06 -2.54
C GLN A 40 -52.04 159.15 -1.28
N ARG A 41 -51.42 159.24 -0.10
CA ARG A 41 -52.16 159.32 1.17
C ARG A 41 -52.73 160.72 1.41
N GLY A 42 -52.05 161.75 0.91
CA GLY A 42 -52.54 163.12 0.84
C GLY A 42 -53.80 163.22 0.00
N GLN A 43 -53.79 162.70 -1.23
CA GLN A 43 -54.98 162.70 -2.10
C GLN A 43 -56.18 161.95 -1.50
N GLN A 44 -55.95 160.89 -0.72
CA GLN A 44 -57.04 160.13 -0.09
C GLN A 44 -57.58 160.77 1.20
N LEU A 45 -56.73 161.46 1.96
CA LEU A 45 -57.16 162.16 3.18
C LEU A 45 -57.78 163.52 2.86
N GLU A 46 -57.33 164.21 1.81
CA GLU A 46 -57.94 165.45 1.30
C GLU A 46 -59.38 165.20 0.82
N ALA A 47 -59.62 164.06 0.15
CA ALA A 47 -60.97 163.67 -0.26
C ALA A 47 -61.90 163.31 0.91
N ARG A 48 -61.36 162.96 2.10
CA ARG A 48 -62.16 162.47 3.24
C ARG A 48 -62.32 163.45 4.39
N PHE A 49 -61.54 164.52 4.43
CA PHE A 49 -61.72 165.62 5.38
C PHE A 49 -62.35 166.88 4.75
N ALA A 50 -62.41 166.99 3.42
CA ALA A 50 -63.18 168.05 2.76
C ALA A 50 -64.71 167.82 2.80
N ASP A 51 -65.20 166.60 3.05
CA ASP A 51 -66.65 166.32 3.06
C ASP A 51 -67.27 166.25 4.47
N VAL A 52 -66.46 166.45 5.52
CA VAL A 52 -66.95 166.66 6.88
C VAL A 52 -66.18 167.81 7.51
N GLY A 53 -66.36 168.99 6.94
CA GLY A 53 -65.95 170.25 7.54
C GLY A 53 -66.80 170.53 8.77
N ALA A 54 -66.13 170.89 9.87
CA ALA A 54 -66.78 171.47 11.05
C ALA A 54 -67.55 172.78 10.73
N ALA A 55 -67.39 173.34 9.53
CA ALA A 55 -68.21 174.43 8.99
C ALA A 55 -69.46 173.95 8.24
N ASP A 56 -69.47 172.77 7.60
CA ASP A 56 -70.67 172.22 6.97
C ASP A 56 -71.60 171.55 7.97
N ALA A 57 -71.06 170.94 9.04
CA ALA A 57 -71.86 170.47 10.15
C ALA A 57 -72.52 171.63 10.91
N VAL A 58 -71.83 172.78 11.06
CA VAL A 58 -72.38 173.99 11.69
C VAL A 58 -73.28 174.76 10.74
N ALA A 59 -72.95 174.90 9.45
CA ALA A 59 -73.84 175.49 8.45
C ALA A 59 -75.08 174.62 8.18
N ALA A 60 -74.99 173.29 8.30
CA ALA A 60 -76.16 172.41 8.26
C ALA A 60 -77.01 172.49 9.54
N LEU A 61 -76.40 172.74 10.70
CA LEU A 61 -77.12 173.01 11.95
C LEU A 61 -77.75 174.41 11.96
N GLU A 62 -77.06 175.44 11.50
CA GLU A 62 -77.58 176.81 11.32
C GLU A 62 -78.60 176.87 10.19
N ALA A 63 -78.44 176.11 9.10
CA ALA A 63 -79.48 175.98 8.08
C ALA A 63 -80.70 175.23 8.62
N ARG A 64 -80.54 174.16 9.42
CA ARG A 64 -81.67 173.50 10.09
C ARG A 64 -82.32 174.39 11.16
N GLN A 65 -81.55 175.23 11.85
CA GLN A 65 -82.05 176.16 12.85
C GLN A 65 -82.75 177.36 12.19
N ALA A 66 -82.22 177.90 11.10
CA ALA A 66 -82.87 178.92 10.28
C ALA A 66 -84.08 178.36 9.51
N GLU A 67 -84.05 177.09 9.10
CA GLU A 67 -85.21 176.41 8.50
C GLU A 67 -86.30 176.14 9.54
N LEU A 68 -85.94 175.85 10.80
CA LEU A 68 -86.88 175.73 11.92
C LEU A 68 -87.45 177.09 12.34
N GLU A 69 -86.63 178.15 12.42
CA GLU A 69 -87.11 179.52 12.67
C GLU A 69 -87.95 180.06 11.50
N ALA A 70 -87.63 179.73 10.25
CA ALA A 70 -88.48 180.03 9.10
C ALA A 70 -89.78 179.23 9.13
N LYS A 71 -89.76 177.95 9.55
CA LYS A 71 -90.97 177.13 9.76
C LYS A 71 -91.82 177.63 10.93
N ILE A 72 -91.23 178.23 11.96
CA ILE A 72 -91.93 178.78 13.13
C ILE A 72 -92.45 180.20 12.85
N SER A 73 -91.72 181.04 12.12
CA SER A 73 -92.17 182.38 11.73
C SER A 73 -93.12 182.39 10.52
N ALA A 74 -93.15 181.32 9.72
CA ALA A 74 -94.18 181.11 8.69
C ALA A 74 -95.49 180.53 9.25
N LEU A 75 -95.59 180.26 10.56
CA LEU A 75 -96.87 180.10 11.26
C LEU A 75 -97.59 181.46 11.34
N GLN A 76 -97.96 182.02 10.18
CA GLN A 76 -99.11 182.93 10.10
C GLN A 76 -100.35 182.04 10.17
N MET A 77 -101.03 182.05 11.33
CA MET A 77 -102.30 181.35 11.55
C MET A 77 -103.25 181.59 10.36
N PRO A 78 -103.54 180.57 9.54
CA PRO A 78 -104.50 180.67 8.44
C PRO A 78 -105.93 180.67 8.97
N ASP A 79 -106.76 181.49 8.34
CA ASP A 79 -108.20 181.62 8.54
C ASP A 79 -108.91 180.24 8.64
N LEU A 80 -109.68 180.02 9.71
CA LEU A 80 -110.30 178.74 10.09
C LEU A 80 -111.62 178.44 9.35
N ALA A 81 -112.10 179.34 8.50
CA ALA A 81 -113.33 179.16 7.73
C ALA A 81 -113.42 177.86 6.89
N PRO A 82 -112.35 177.34 6.25
CA PRO A 82 -112.44 176.15 5.40
C PRO A 82 -112.64 174.83 6.16
N VAL A 83 -112.14 174.74 7.41
CA VAL A 83 -112.19 173.51 8.21
C VAL A 83 -113.61 173.23 8.71
N GLN A 84 -114.40 174.27 8.98
CA GLN A 84 -115.78 174.11 9.43
C GLN A 84 -116.67 173.49 8.34
N GLN A 85 -116.42 173.83 7.06
CA GLN A 85 -117.18 173.29 5.93
C GLN A 85 -116.97 171.78 5.75
N GLN A 86 -115.77 171.27 6.01
CA GLN A 86 -115.47 169.84 5.91
C GLN A 86 -116.16 169.00 7.00
N VAL A 87 -116.39 169.57 8.18
CA VAL A 87 -117.08 168.87 9.28
C VAL A 87 -118.56 168.65 8.97
N ASP A 88 -119.20 169.62 8.32
CA ASP A 88 -120.62 169.50 7.94
C ASP A 88 -120.84 168.44 6.85
N GLU A 89 -119.94 168.33 5.87
CA GLU A 89 -120.00 167.27 4.84
C GLU A 89 -119.82 165.87 5.43
N LEU A 90 -118.94 165.70 6.43
CA LEU A 90 -118.69 164.42 7.07
C LEU A 90 -119.92 163.91 7.84
N ASN A 91 -120.63 164.81 8.52
CA ASN A 91 -121.85 164.48 9.27
C ASN A 91 -122.98 164.01 8.35
N ALA A 92 -123.12 164.60 7.16
CA ALA A 92 -124.10 164.14 6.17
C ALA A 92 -123.80 162.72 5.65
N GLY A 93 -122.52 162.38 5.43
CA GLY A 93 -122.12 161.06 4.99
C GLY A 93 -122.41 159.94 6.00
N LEU A 94 -122.25 160.24 7.30
CA LEU A 94 -122.45 159.27 8.39
C LEU A 94 -123.91 158.84 8.51
N LYS A 95 -124.85 159.77 8.33
CA LYS A 95 -126.29 159.49 8.35
C LYS A 95 -126.74 158.56 7.22
N GLY A 96 -126.14 158.69 6.02
CA GLY A 96 -126.44 157.81 4.89
C GLY A 96 -125.95 156.36 5.05
N LEU A 97 -124.91 156.14 5.87
CA LEU A 97 -124.45 154.78 6.22
C LEU A 97 -125.41 154.10 7.19
N GLU A 98 -125.96 154.84 8.16
CA GLU A 98 -126.87 154.31 9.17
C GLU A 98 -128.17 153.76 8.55
N GLU A 99 -128.71 154.46 7.54
CA GLU A 99 -129.90 153.99 6.80
C GLU A 99 -129.65 152.72 5.99
N ARG A 100 -128.41 152.46 5.52
CA ARG A 100 -128.05 151.24 4.79
C ARG A 100 -127.96 150.00 5.67
N PHE A 101 -127.53 150.16 6.93
CA PHE A 101 -127.36 149.02 7.85
C PHE A 101 -128.65 148.52 8.48
N ALA A 102 -129.69 149.35 8.55
CA ALA A 102 -130.98 148.93 9.11
C ALA A 102 -131.70 147.84 8.27
N GLY A 103 -131.26 147.57 7.03
CA GLY A 103 -131.92 146.65 6.10
C GLY A 103 -131.28 145.27 5.91
N PHE A 104 -130.27 144.86 6.68
CA PHE A 104 -129.48 143.63 6.38
C PHE A 104 -129.72 142.47 7.35
N THR A 105 -130.29 141.34 6.87
CA THR A 105 -130.40 140.04 7.58
C THR A 105 -129.77 138.91 6.74
N ILE A 106 -129.04 137.96 7.36
CA ILE A 106 -128.33 136.85 6.69
C ILE A 106 -129.05 135.50 6.96
N PRO A 107 -129.48 134.72 5.94
CA PRO A 107 -130.02 133.36 6.10
C PRO A 107 -128.93 132.31 6.39
N GLY A 108 -129.20 131.30 7.25
CA GLY A 108 -128.37 130.08 7.42
C GLY A 108 -127.81 129.78 8.82
N LEU A 109 -128.07 130.61 9.84
CA LEU A 109 -127.57 130.38 11.20
C LEU A 109 -128.22 129.17 11.91
N GLU A 110 -129.47 128.86 11.59
CA GLU A 110 -130.20 127.71 12.17
C GLU A 110 -129.61 126.36 11.73
N ASP A 111 -129.14 126.24 10.48
CA ASP A 111 -128.59 124.99 9.94
C ASP A 111 -127.24 124.62 10.58
N LEU A 112 -126.40 125.63 10.83
CA LEU A 112 -125.15 125.48 11.59
C LEU A 112 -125.41 124.99 13.02
N THR A 113 -126.47 125.48 13.66
CA THR A 113 -126.85 125.09 15.02
C THR A 113 -127.28 123.61 15.07
N ALA A 114 -128.04 123.14 14.07
CA ALA A 114 -128.44 121.74 13.98
C ALA A 114 -127.26 120.78 13.72
N ARG A 115 -126.29 121.18 12.87
CA ARG A 115 -125.09 120.37 12.61
C ARG A 115 -124.21 120.22 13.84
N LEU A 116 -124.11 121.26 14.67
CA LEU A 116 -123.35 121.19 15.93
C LEU A 116 -123.97 120.20 16.92
N ALA A 117 -125.31 120.22 17.10
CA ALA A 117 -126.00 119.29 18.00
C ALA A 117 -125.87 117.82 17.55
N ALA A 118 -125.88 117.57 16.24
CA ALA A 118 -125.66 116.23 15.69
C ALA A 118 -124.23 115.73 15.96
N VAL A 119 -123.23 116.61 15.86
CA VAL A 119 -121.83 116.28 16.20
C VAL A 119 -121.67 116.01 17.69
N GLU A 120 -122.27 116.82 18.56
CA GLU A 120 -122.24 116.59 20.02
C GLU A 120 -122.88 115.26 20.39
N THR A 121 -123.99 114.89 19.74
CA THR A 121 -124.64 113.58 19.95
C THR A 121 -123.77 112.43 19.45
N ALA A 122 -123.14 112.58 18.28
CA ALA A 122 -122.26 111.56 17.72
C ALA A 122 -121.01 111.34 18.60
N VAL A 123 -120.41 112.42 19.13
CA VAL A 123 -119.26 112.35 20.04
C VAL A 123 -119.66 111.78 21.40
N GLY A 124 -120.82 112.18 21.94
CA GLY A 124 -121.36 111.61 23.19
C GLY A 124 -121.73 110.13 23.09
N GLY A 125 -122.03 109.63 21.88
CA GLY A 125 -122.32 108.22 21.61
C GLY A 125 -121.09 107.32 21.51
N ILE A 126 -119.87 107.87 21.44
CA ILE A 126 -118.63 107.09 21.47
C ILE A 126 -118.33 106.73 22.93
N ALA A 127 -118.84 105.59 23.40
CA ALA A 127 -118.42 105.02 24.67
C ALA A 127 -116.92 104.67 24.61
N PRO A 128 -116.14 104.87 25.69
CA PRO A 128 -114.75 104.42 25.71
C PRO A 128 -114.70 102.91 25.48
N ALA A 129 -113.87 102.46 24.53
CA ALA A 129 -113.65 101.04 24.29
C ALA A 129 -113.17 100.36 25.58
N ASP A 130 -113.73 99.19 25.89
CA ASP A 130 -113.32 98.38 27.03
C ASP A 130 -111.90 97.83 26.80
N LEU A 131 -110.90 98.44 27.45
CA LEU A 131 -109.48 98.07 27.37
C LEU A 131 -109.06 97.02 28.42
N THR A 132 -110.02 96.42 29.14
CA THR A 132 -109.72 95.42 30.18
C THR A 132 -109.03 94.18 29.61
N ALA A 133 -109.44 93.71 28.42
CA ALA A 133 -108.83 92.56 27.76
C ALA A 133 -107.36 92.81 27.39
N VAL A 134 -107.06 93.99 26.82
CA VAL A 134 -105.68 94.38 26.48
C VAL A 134 -104.80 94.52 27.73
N THR A 135 -105.38 94.99 28.83
CA THR A 135 -104.69 95.07 30.12
C THR A 135 -104.36 93.67 30.65
N ALA A 136 -105.31 92.74 30.58
CA ALA A 136 -105.11 91.35 30.98
C ALA A 136 -104.03 90.64 30.15
N ASP A 137 -103.98 90.88 28.83
CA ASP A 137 -102.95 90.33 27.95
C ASP A 137 -101.55 90.87 28.30
N ILE A 138 -101.43 92.16 28.61
CA ILE A 138 -100.17 92.78 29.04
C ILE A 138 -99.68 92.19 30.36
N ASP A 139 -100.58 91.95 31.32
CA ASP A 139 -100.23 91.34 32.60
C ASP A 139 -99.87 89.85 32.46
N GLY A 140 -100.53 89.13 31.55
CA GLY A 140 -100.17 87.77 31.16
C GLY A 140 -98.77 87.69 30.52
N LEU A 141 -98.43 88.65 29.64
CA LEU A 141 -97.10 88.76 29.05
C LEU A 141 -96.03 89.08 30.10
N ARG A 142 -96.31 89.98 31.05
CA ARG A 142 -95.40 90.27 32.17
C ARG A 142 -95.13 89.03 33.01
N THR A 143 -96.18 88.29 33.37
CA THR A 143 -96.06 87.05 34.14
C THR A 143 -95.21 86.01 33.40
N SER A 144 -95.43 85.89 32.09
CA SER A 144 -94.65 84.98 31.23
C SER A 144 -93.18 85.41 31.14
N LEU A 145 -92.92 86.72 31.04
CA LEU A 145 -91.57 87.28 31.00
C LEU A 145 -90.82 87.08 32.33
N ASP A 146 -91.50 87.26 33.46
CA ASP A 146 -90.93 87.00 34.79
C ASP A 146 -90.64 85.50 35.00
N GLY A 147 -91.51 84.63 34.49
CA GLY A 147 -91.29 83.18 34.48
C GLY A 147 -90.05 82.80 33.65
N LEU A 148 -89.93 83.33 32.43
CA LEU A 148 -88.74 83.12 31.59
C LEU A 148 -87.48 83.69 32.23
N ARG A 149 -87.54 84.88 32.84
CA ARG A 149 -86.41 85.49 33.55
C ARG A 149 -85.95 84.64 34.72
N THR A 150 -86.88 84.05 35.47
CA THR A 150 -86.56 83.13 36.57
C THR A 150 -85.90 81.85 36.04
N GLN A 151 -86.46 81.23 35.00
CA GLN A 151 -85.86 80.05 34.39
C GLN A 151 -84.44 80.33 33.86
N ILE A 152 -84.23 81.46 33.19
CA ILE A 152 -82.89 81.90 32.74
C ILE A 152 -81.95 82.13 33.94
N GLY A 153 -82.47 82.73 35.03
CA GLY A 153 -81.74 82.93 36.27
C GLY A 153 -81.29 81.62 36.93
N ASP A 154 -82.14 80.59 36.90
CA ASP A 154 -81.84 79.26 37.45
C ASP A 154 -80.90 78.45 36.54
N LEU A 155 -81.00 78.64 35.22
CA LEU A 155 -80.15 77.98 34.22
C LEU A 155 -78.69 78.47 34.24
N ALA A 156 -78.44 79.74 34.58
CA ALA A 156 -77.14 80.37 34.33
C ALA A 156 -76.02 79.99 35.31
N PRO A 157 -76.21 79.89 36.64
CA PRO A 157 -75.13 79.52 37.56
C PRO A 157 -75.08 78.01 37.81
N ALA A 158 -76.19 77.41 38.27
CA ALA A 158 -76.16 76.06 38.84
C ALA A 158 -75.80 74.97 37.83
N ARG A 159 -76.38 75.01 36.62
CA ARG A 159 -76.08 74.01 35.59
C ARG A 159 -74.71 74.22 34.95
N VAL A 160 -74.25 75.47 34.87
CA VAL A 160 -72.92 75.80 34.35
C VAL A 160 -71.84 75.35 35.33
N ASP A 161 -72.04 75.55 36.63
CA ASP A 161 -71.14 75.08 37.68
C ASP A 161 -71.13 73.53 37.74
N GLU A 162 -72.29 72.88 37.59
CA GLU A 162 -72.36 71.42 37.52
C GLU A 162 -71.64 70.88 36.27
N LEU A 163 -71.83 71.52 35.11
CA LEU A 163 -71.14 71.13 33.87
C LEU A 163 -69.63 71.37 34.00
N ALA A 164 -69.22 72.48 34.60
CA ALA A 164 -67.82 72.80 34.87
C ALA A 164 -67.21 71.75 35.81
N GLY A 165 -67.89 71.39 36.89
CA GLY A 165 -67.43 70.33 37.79
C GLY A 165 -67.34 68.95 37.13
N ARG A 166 -68.26 68.62 36.23
CA ARG A 166 -68.18 67.39 35.41
C ARG A 166 -67.03 67.45 34.40
N ILE A 167 -66.81 68.60 33.76
CA ILE A 167 -65.69 68.81 32.84
C ILE A 167 -64.35 68.74 33.58
N ASP A 168 -64.25 69.29 34.79
CA ASP A 168 -63.07 69.19 35.63
C ASP A 168 -62.82 67.75 36.07
N THR A 169 -63.88 67.03 36.47
CA THR A 169 -63.77 65.61 36.83
C THR A 169 -63.32 64.77 35.63
N VAL A 170 -63.92 64.98 34.45
CA VAL A 170 -63.51 64.28 33.21
C VAL A 170 -62.09 64.69 32.81
N SER A 171 -61.72 65.96 32.94
CA SER A 171 -60.36 66.43 32.63
C SER A 171 -59.33 65.84 33.59
N GLN A 172 -59.67 65.72 34.88
CA GLN A 172 -58.83 65.03 35.87
C GLN A 172 -58.77 63.52 35.59
N GLN A 173 -59.86 62.88 35.18
CA GLN A 173 -59.85 61.48 34.77
C GLN A 173 -59.02 61.26 33.50
N VAL A 174 -59.10 62.16 32.52
CA VAL A 174 -58.29 62.13 31.29
C VAL A 174 -56.82 62.42 31.59
N ALA A 175 -56.53 63.35 32.50
CA ALA A 175 -55.16 63.60 32.97
C ALA A 175 -54.63 62.45 33.84
N ALA A 176 -55.47 61.75 34.61
CA ALA A 176 -55.09 60.56 35.36
C ALA A 176 -54.96 59.30 34.48
N ILE A 177 -55.45 59.36 33.23
CA ILE A 177 -55.01 58.46 32.13
C ILE A 177 -53.61 58.90 31.62
N GLU A 178 -52.80 59.52 32.48
CA GLU A 178 -51.34 59.62 32.36
C GLU A 178 -50.70 58.23 32.52
N ILE A 179 -50.91 57.39 31.50
CA ILE A 179 -49.93 56.55 30.81
C ILE A 179 -48.81 55.88 31.67
N PRO A 180 -49.11 54.97 32.62
CA PRO A 180 -48.15 53.94 32.99
C PRO A 180 -48.03 52.85 31.89
N ASP A 181 -49.07 52.66 31.08
CA ASP A 181 -49.13 51.57 30.11
C ASP A 181 -48.33 51.81 28.83
N VAL A 182 -48.22 53.04 28.30
CA VAL A 182 -47.40 53.25 27.07
C VAL A 182 -45.92 53.20 27.41
N ALA A 183 -45.45 53.71 28.55
CA ALA A 183 -44.05 53.57 28.95
C ALA A 183 -43.67 52.09 29.20
N ALA A 184 -44.55 51.33 29.84
CA ALA A 184 -44.39 49.88 30.02
C ALA A 184 -44.47 49.12 28.68
N LEU A 185 -45.35 49.54 27.76
CA LEU A 185 -45.48 48.97 26.43
C LEU A 185 -44.26 49.28 25.56
N THR A 186 -43.74 50.50 25.59
CA THR A 186 -42.48 50.89 24.93
C THR A 186 -41.33 50.05 25.46
N THR A 187 -41.20 49.89 26.79
CA THR A 187 -40.17 49.02 27.38
C THR A 187 -40.31 47.58 26.92
N ARG A 188 -41.54 47.07 26.82
CA ARG A 188 -41.82 45.71 26.30
C ARG A 188 -41.49 45.59 24.81
N VAL A 189 -41.78 46.61 24.01
CA VAL A 189 -41.46 46.66 22.58
C VAL A 189 -39.94 46.68 22.40
N ASP A 190 -39.21 47.51 23.12
CA ASP A 190 -37.74 47.58 23.07
C ASP A 190 -37.10 46.24 23.50
N ALA A 191 -37.66 45.59 24.53
CA ALA A 191 -37.22 44.27 24.96
C ALA A 191 -37.52 43.19 23.91
N LEU A 192 -38.66 43.27 23.23
CA LEU A 192 -38.99 42.37 22.13
C LEU A 192 -38.08 42.60 20.93
N ASP A 193 -37.75 43.86 20.62
CA ASP A 193 -36.85 44.22 19.51
C ASP A 193 -35.43 43.73 19.78
N THR A 194 -34.95 43.89 21.02
CA THR A 194 -33.66 43.32 21.47
C THR A 194 -33.64 41.79 21.39
N ARG A 195 -34.73 41.14 21.81
CA ARG A 195 -34.87 39.67 21.70
C ARG A 195 -34.93 39.21 20.26
N LEU A 196 -35.63 39.95 19.40
CA LEU A 196 -35.72 39.67 17.97
C LEU A 196 -34.33 39.78 17.34
N GLY A 197 -33.59 40.86 17.57
CA GLY A 197 -32.22 41.01 17.08
C GLY A 197 -31.27 39.91 17.59
N THR A 198 -31.43 39.47 18.84
CA THR A 198 -30.66 38.34 19.39
C THR A 198 -30.98 37.02 18.67
N VAL A 199 -32.27 36.76 18.42
CA VAL A 199 -32.72 35.57 17.69
C VAL A 199 -32.27 35.61 16.24
N GLU A 200 -32.36 36.76 15.57
CA GLU A 200 -31.89 36.95 14.20
C GLU A 200 -30.38 36.73 14.09
N ALA A 201 -29.58 37.26 15.04
CA ALA A 201 -28.14 37.01 15.09
C ALA A 201 -27.82 35.54 15.34
N ALA A 202 -28.50 34.89 16.29
CA ALA A 202 -28.32 33.46 16.56
C ALA A 202 -28.69 32.59 15.35
N ILE A 203 -29.78 32.93 14.64
CA ILE A 203 -30.15 32.27 13.39
C ILE A 203 -29.10 32.54 12.32
N ALA A 204 -28.61 33.77 12.16
CA ALA A 204 -27.59 34.10 11.17
C ALA A 204 -26.25 33.39 11.41
N ASP A 205 -25.87 33.17 12.67
CA ASP A 205 -24.65 32.42 13.03
C ASP A 205 -24.82 30.90 12.90
N THR A 206 -26.01 30.37 13.19
CA THR A 206 -26.25 28.92 13.23
C THR A 206 -26.71 28.37 11.87
N ALA A 207 -27.52 29.14 11.13
CA ALA A 207 -28.11 28.73 9.85
C ALA A 207 -27.11 28.43 8.73
N PRO A 208 -25.93 29.07 8.61
CA PRO A 208 -24.93 28.63 7.64
C PRO A 208 -24.10 27.45 8.16
N ALA A 209 -23.85 27.35 9.47
CA ALA A 209 -22.88 26.38 10.01
C ALA A 209 -23.44 24.95 10.20
N GLU A 210 -24.67 24.81 10.71
CA GLU A 210 -25.26 23.48 10.97
C GLU A 210 -25.62 22.69 9.70
N PRO A 211 -26.35 23.25 8.72
CA PRO A 211 -26.69 22.50 7.51
C PRO A 211 -25.47 22.19 6.66
N ASP A 212 -24.47 23.07 6.61
CA ASP A 212 -23.20 22.78 5.91
C ASP A 212 -22.40 21.70 6.62
N ALA A 213 -22.35 21.71 7.95
CA ALA A 213 -21.71 20.64 8.72
C ALA A 213 -22.45 19.30 8.59
N LEU A 214 -23.78 19.32 8.52
CA LEU A 214 -24.61 18.14 8.30
C LEU A 214 -24.43 17.62 6.86
N ALA A 215 -24.41 18.49 5.86
CA ALA A 215 -24.14 18.15 4.47
C ALA A 215 -22.74 17.52 4.32
N ALA A 216 -21.71 18.12 4.93
CA ALA A 216 -20.36 17.57 4.93
C ALA A 216 -20.29 16.18 5.60
N ARG A 217 -21.03 15.98 6.69
CA ARG A 217 -21.15 14.65 7.33
C ARG A 217 -21.87 13.64 6.43
N LEU A 218 -22.93 14.05 5.75
CA LEU A 218 -23.66 13.19 4.81
C LEU A 218 -22.80 12.83 3.59
N ASP A 219 -22.05 13.78 3.04
CA ASP A 219 -21.11 13.53 1.94
C ASP A 219 -19.99 12.58 2.37
N ALA A 220 -19.44 12.75 3.58
CA ALA A 220 -18.47 11.82 4.14
C ALA A 220 -19.05 10.41 4.32
N PHE A 221 -20.30 10.30 4.76
CA PHE A 221 -21.00 9.02 4.90
C PHE A 221 -21.27 8.37 3.54
N ALA A 222 -21.68 9.17 2.55
CA ALA A 222 -21.87 8.72 1.17
C ALA A 222 -20.55 8.23 0.55
N ALA A 223 -19.44 8.92 0.80
CA ALA A 223 -18.11 8.50 0.36
C ALA A 223 -17.67 7.18 1.02
N GLN A 224 -17.92 7.02 2.33
CA GLN A 224 -17.68 5.75 3.03
C GLN A 224 -18.53 4.62 2.47
N LEU A 225 -19.80 4.87 2.16
CA LEU A 225 -20.70 3.89 1.55
C LEU A 225 -20.22 3.49 0.14
N ALA A 226 -19.80 4.46 -0.66
CA ALA A 226 -19.25 4.21 -2.00
C ALA A 226 -17.95 3.38 -1.95
N ALA A 227 -17.15 3.52 -0.90
CA ALA A 227 -15.95 2.69 -0.69
C ALA A 227 -16.26 1.22 -0.32
N ILE A 228 -17.50 0.89 0.06
CA ILE A 228 -17.95 -0.48 0.33
C ILE A 228 -18.29 -1.24 -0.96
N ALA A 229 -18.79 -0.57 -2.00
CA ALA A 229 -19.11 -1.18 -3.29
C ALA A 229 -17.97 -2.03 -3.91
N PRO A 230 -16.69 -1.58 -3.95
CA PRO A 230 -15.61 -2.42 -4.45
C PRO A 230 -15.27 -3.61 -3.53
N LEU A 231 -15.57 -3.54 -2.23
CA LEU A 231 -15.39 -4.68 -1.32
C LEU A 231 -16.37 -5.81 -1.65
N GLU A 232 -17.61 -5.48 -1.99
CA GLU A 232 -18.60 -6.48 -2.42
C GLU A 232 -18.15 -7.22 -3.69
N THR A 233 -17.59 -6.48 -4.65
CA THR A 233 -17.00 -7.07 -5.86
C THR A 233 -15.80 -7.97 -5.53
N ARG A 234 -14.92 -7.53 -4.63
CA ARG A 234 -13.77 -8.34 -4.17
C ARG A 234 -14.22 -9.60 -3.44
N ILE A 235 -15.25 -9.54 -2.62
CA ILE A 235 -15.83 -10.71 -1.93
C ILE A 235 -16.39 -11.69 -2.97
N GLY A 236 -17.10 -11.21 -3.99
CA GLY A 236 -17.58 -12.05 -5.09
C GLY A 236 -16.46 -12.73 -5.88
N ALA A 237 -15.36 -12.00 -6.15
CA ALA A 237 -14.18 -12.57 -6.80
C ALA A 237 -13.52 -13.65 -5.92
N VAL A 238 -13.30 -13.37 -4.63
CA VAL A 238 -12.74 -14.34 -3.68
C VAL A 238 -13.62 -15.59 -3.56
N ALA A 239 -14.94 -15.45 -3.52
CA ALA A 239 -15.85 -16.59 -3.51
C ALA A 239 -15.70 -17.45 -4.77
N THR A 240 -15.53 -16.82 -5.93
CA THR A 240 -15.29 -17.50 -7.21
C THR A 240 -13.95 -18.22 -7.22
N ASP A 241 -12.90 -17.58 -6.71
CA ASP A 241 -11.56 -18.17 -6.59
C ASP A 241 -11.57 -19.39 -5.66
N VAL A 242 -12.30 -19.32 -4.54
CA VAL A 242 -12.46 -20.43 -3.60
C VAL A 242 -13.16 -21.63 -4.25
N GLU A 243 -14.26 -21.41 -4.97
CA GLU A 243 -14.94 -22.52 -5.67
C GLU A 243 -14.06 -23.08 -6.80
N THR A 244 -13.33 -22.22 -7.54
CA THR A 244 -12.36 -22.67 -8.55
C THR A 244 -11.28 -23.54 -7.92
N LEU A 245 -10.71 -23.12 -6.79
CA LEU A 245 -9.69 -23.87 -6.06
C LEU A 245 -10.25 -25.22 -5.56
N LYS A 246 -11.47 -25.23 -5.01
CA LYS A 246 -12.15 -26.45 -4.56
C LYS A 246 -12.36 -27.44 -5.71
N THR A 247 -12.80 -26.97 -6.87
CA THR A 247 -12.90 -27.81 -8.08
C THR A 247 -11.52 -28.31 -8.52
N GLY A 248 -10.48 -27.46 -8.51
CA GLY A 248 -9.11 -27.86 -8.84
C GLY A 248 -8.56 -28.93 -7.89
N VAL A 249 -8.78 -28.80 -6.59
CA VAL A 249 -8.39 -29.78 -5.58
C VAL A 249 -9.14 -31.10 -5.76
N ALA A 250 -10.46 -31.05 -5.99
CA ALA A 250 -11.25 -32.25 -6.25
C ALA A 250 -10.76 -32.97 -7.52
N ALA A 251 -10.50 -32.22 -8.59
CA ALA A 251 -9.98 -32.76 -9.84
C ALA A 251 -8.57 -33.36 -9.67
N ALA A 252 -7.70 -32.72 -8.88
CA ALA A 252 -6.37 -33.22 -8.56
C ALA A 252 -6.44 -34.53 -7.75
N ALA A 253 -7.32 -34.62 -6.76
CA ALA A 253 -7.54 -35.82 -5.97
C ALA A 253 -8.05 -37.00 -6.82
N THR A 254 -8.81 -36.71 -7.87
CA THR A 254 -9.28 -37.71 -8.84
C THR A 254 -8.40 -37.83 -10.09
N SER A 255 -7.28 -37.10 -10.15
CA SER A 255 -6.50 -37.03 -11.37
C SER A 255 -5.89 -38.39 -11.66
N VAL A 256 -5.80 -38.70 -12.96
CA VAL A 256 -5.16 -39.91 -13.45
C VAL A 256 -3.73 -40.02 -12.92
N GLU A 257 -3.06 -38.90 -12.61
CA GLU A 257 -1.69 -38.90 -12.08
C GLU A 257 -1.61 -39.39 -10.63
N VAL A 258 -2.56 -39.00 -9.76
CA VAL A 258 -2.59 -39.48 -8.36
C VAL A 258 -2.90 -40.98 -8.33
N THR A 259 -3.89 -41.41 -9.12
CA THR A 259 -4.19 -42.84 -9.27
C THR A 259 -3.03 -43.60 -9.90
N ALA A 260 -2.32 -43.04 -10.87
CA ALA A 260 -1.14 -43.67 -11.47
C ALA A 260 0.03 -43.76 -10.48
N LEU A 261 0.20 -42.77 -9.60
CA LEU A 261 1.17 -42.82 -8.51
C LEU A 261 0.82 -43.90 -7.50
N ASP A 262 -0.45 -44.03 -7.13
CA ASP A 262 -0.92 -45.08 -6.22
C ASP A 262 -0.68 -46.49 -6.80
N THR A 263 -1.02 -46.69 -8.08
CA THR A 263 -0.69 -47.94 -8.79
C THR A 263 0.81 -48.20 -8.82
N ARG A 264 1.65 -47.19 -9.14
CA ARG A 264 3.11 -47.34 -9.15
C ARG A 264 3.67 -47.68 -7.77
N LEU A 265 3.13 -47.11 -6.69
CA LEU A 265 3.51 -47.44 -5.33
C LEU A 265 3.12 -48.88 -4.97
N SER A 266 1.93 -49.32 -5.38
CA SER A 266 1.47 -50.69 -5.20
C SER A 266 2.36 -51.68 -5.96
N ASP A 267 2.67 -51.40 -7.23
CA ASP A 267 3.58 -52.21 -8.04
C ASP A 267 4.98 -52.27 -7.42
N LEU A 268 5.52 -51.14 -6.97
CA LEU A 268 6.82 -51.10 -6.29
C LEU A 268 6.81 -51.92 -5.00
N GLY A 269 5.71 -51.88 -4.23
CA GLY A 269 5.50 -52.73 -3.06
C GLY A 269 5.61 -54.22 -3.41
N THR A 270 4.90 -54.66 -4.45
CA THR A 270 4.99 -56.06 -4.91
C THR A 270 6.40 -56.43 -5.37
N GLN A 271 7.12 -55.53 -6.04
CA GLN A 271 8.49 -55.77 -6.49
C GLN A 271 9.47 -55.89 -5.32
N VAL A 272 9.28 -55.11 -4.26
CA VAL A 272 10.05 -55.21 -3.01
C VAL A 272 9.80 -56.56 -2.34
N ASP A 273 8.55 -57.00 -2.24
CA ASP A 273 8.20 -58.31 -1.65
C ASP A 273 8.83 -59.47 -2.41
N VAL A 274 8.76 -59.46 -3.75
CA VAL A 274 9.40 -60.46 -4.61
C VAL A 274 10.92 -60.47 -4.42
N SER A 275 11.54 -59.29 -4.33
CA SER A 275 12.98 -59.17 -4.08
C SER A 275 13.36 -59.68 -2.69
N GLY A 276 12.53 -59.42 -1.67
CA GLY A 276 12.69 -59.95 -0.32
C GLY A 276 12.64 -61.48 -0.28
N ALA A 277 11.66 -62.09 -0.96
CA ALA A 277 11.57 -63.54 -1.08
C ALA A 277 12.76 -64.15 -1.85
N GLY A 278 13.22 -63.49 -2.91
CA GLY A 278 14.43 -63.87 -3.65
C GLY A 278 15.67 -63.84 -2.76
N LEU A 279 15.84 -62.80 -1.94
CA LEU A 279 16.95 -62.69 -0.99
C LEU A 279 16.91 -63.79 0.07
N ALA A 280 15.73 -64.10 0.61
CA ALA A 280 15.56 -65.20 1.56
C ALA A 280 15.95 -66.56 0.96
N THR A 281 15.60 -66.79 -0.31
CA THR A 281 15.99 -68.01 -1.05
C THR A 281 17.50 -68.09 -1.22
N VAL A 282 18.16 -67.00 -1.63
CA VAL A 282 19.63 -66.95 -1.75
C VAL A 282 20.31 -67.18 -0.40
N GLN A 283 19.76 -66.63 0.68
CA GLN A 283 20.29 -66.83 2.03
C GLN A 283 20.20 -68.30 2.47
N ALA A 284 19.10 -68.98 2.15
CA ALA A 284 18.95 -70.41 2.39
C ALA A 284 19.98 -71.22 1.56
N GLN A 285 20.11 -70.93 0.27
CA GLN A 285 21.10 -71.58 -0.59
C GLN A 285 22.55 -71.37 -0.10
N ALA A 286 22.87 -70.17 0.38
CA ALA A 286 24.19 -69.89 0.96
C ALA A 286 24.45 -70.71 2.23
N THR A 287 23.43 -70.92 3.05
CA THR A 287 23.50 -71.75 4.28
C THR A 287 23.68 -73.22 3.93
N ASP A 288 22.94 -73.72 2.94
CA ASP A 288 23.08 -75.10 2.45
C ASP A 288 24.48 -75.33 1.87
N LEU A 289 24.99 -74.40 1.07
CA LEU A 289 26.34 -74.49 0.51
C LEU A 289 27.41 -74.44 1.60
N ALA A 290 27.27 -73.59 2.61
CA ALA A 290 28.18 -73.55 3.74
C ALA A 290 28.22 -74.89 4.51
N THR A 291 27.05 -75.53 4.64
CA THR A 291 26.95 -76.88 5.23
C THR A 291 27.67 -77.91 4.36
N GLN A 292 27.41 -77.93 3.06
CA GLN A 292 28.09 -78.84 2.12
C GLN A 292 29.62 -78.68 2.13
N VAL A 293 30.12 -77.44 2.20
CA VAL A 293 31.57 -77.17 2.30
C VAL A 293 32.13 -77.71 3.61
N THR A 294 31.39 -77.59 4.71
CA THR A 294 31.79 -78.12 6.02
C THR A 294 31.86 -79.65 5.99
N ASP A 295 30.83 -80.29 5.42
CA ASP A 295 30.75 -81.74 5.29
C ASP A 295 31.88 -82.28 4.39
N LEU A 296 32.12 -81.66 3.23
CA LEU A 296 33.24 -82.00 2.35
C LEU A 296 34.60 -81.84 3.06
N GLY A 297 34.75 -80.80 3.88
CA GLY A 297 35.94 -80.60 4.71
C GLY A 297 36.14 -81.74 5.71
N ALA A 298 35.07 -82.20 6.36
CA ALA A 298 35.10 -83.32 7.29
C ALA A 298 35.38 -84.66 6.59
N ASP A 299 34.77 -84.91 5.43
CA ASP A 299 35.02 -86.09 4.60
C ASP A 299 36.49 -86.14 4.14
N LEU A 300 37.03 -85.01 3.68
CA LEU A 300 38.43 -84.92 3.27
C LEU A 300 39.37 -85.18 4.45
N ALA A 301 39.10 -84.60 5.62
CA ALA A 301 39.88 -84.84 6.82
C ALA A 301 39.85 -86.32 7.25
N THR A 302 38.67 -86.94 7.20
CA THR A 302 38.49 -88.37 7.50
C THR A 302 39.26 -89.24 6.52
N ARG A 303 39.23 -88.91 5.22
CA ARG A 303 39.94 -89.66 4.19
C ARG A 303 41.46 -89.47 4.26
N ALA A 304 41.93 -88.29 4.63
CA ALA A 304 43.34 -88.02 4.89
C ALA A 304 43.86 -88.78 6.13
N ALA A 305 43.01 -88.91 7.16
CA ALA A 305 43.30 -89.67 8.38
C ALA A 305 43.01 -91.17 8.26
N SER A 306 42.55 -91.65 7.10
CA SER A 306 42.16 -93.05 6.96
C SER A 306 43.36 -93.97 7.10
N ALA A 307 43.11 -95.14 7.66
CA ALA A 307 44.09 -96.20 7.74
C ALA A 307 44.63 -96.58 6.35
N ASP A 308 43.85 -96.39 5.28
CA ASP A 308 44.26 -96.71 3.91
C ASP A 308 45.37 -95.77 3.39
N VAL A 309 45.28 -94.44 3.63
CA VAL A 309 46.33 -93.49 3.21
C VAL A 309 47.59 -93.71 4.02
N THR A 310 47.45 -93.93 5.33
CA THR A 310 48.58 -94.28 6.21
C THR A 310 49.22 -95.60 5.77
N ALA A 311 48.41 -96.63 5.49
CA ALA A 311 48.88 -97.93 5.02
C ALA A 311 49.57 -97.85 3.65
N LEU A 312 49.07 -97.03 2.72
CA LEU A 312 49.76 -96.76 1.45
C LEU A 312 51.11 -96.07 1.67
N SER A 313 51.18 -95.11 2.59
CA SER A 313 52.43 -94.44 2.96
C SER A 313 53.43 -95.41 3.59
N ASP A 314 52.96 -96.29 4.48
CA ASP A 314 53.76 -97.34 5.09
C ASP A 314 54.22 -98.36 4.06
N GLN A 315 53.35 -98.78 3.13
CA GLN A 315 53.70 -99.66 2.01
C GLN A 315 54.77 -99.05 1.11
N LEU A 316 54.66 -97.75 0.79
CA LEU A 316 55.65 -97.05 -0.01
C LEU A 316 57.00 -96.97 0.73
N THR A 317 56.97 -96.71 2.04
CA THR A 317 58.16 -96.70 2.88
C THR A 317 58.81 -98.08 2.93
N ALA A 318 58.01 -99.13 3.13
CA ALA A 318 58.48 -100.52 3.14
C ALA A 318 59.04 -100.94 1.77
N LEU A 319 58.40 -100.58 0.67
CA LEU A 319 58.91 -100.81 -0.68
C LEU A 319 60.21 -100.04 -0.92
N GLY A 320 60.31 -98.79 -0.46
CA GLY A 320 61.54 -98.01 -0.49
C GLY A 320 62.68 -98.68 0.28
N GLN A 321 62.39 -99.24 1.45
CA GLN A 321 63.35 -100.05 2.21
C GLN A 321 63.72 -101.36 1.49
N GLN A 322 62.76 -102.05 0.88
CA GLN A 322 63.03 -103.24 0.07
C GLN A 322 63.93 -102.92 -1.12
N VAL A 323 63.66 -101.82 -1.84
CA VAL A 323 64.48 -101.36 -2.95
C VAL A 323 65.88 -100.97 -2.47
N ALA A 324 66.00 -100.30 -1.33
CA ALA A 324 67.30 -99.95 -0.74
C ALA A 324 68.07 -101.17 -0.21
N ALA A 325 67.36 -102.22 0.23
CA ALA A 325 67.90 -103.48 0.70
C ALA A 325 68.14 -104.50 -0.42
N LEU A 326 67.74 -104.20 -1.65
CA LEU A 326 68.22 -104.95 -2.81
C LEU A 326 69.75 -104.87 -2.75
N PRO A 327 70.46 -106.02 -2.74
CA PRO A 327 71.90 -105.99 -2.77
C PRO A 327 72.30 -105.16 -3.98
N ALA A 328 73.09 -104.10 -3.78
CA ALA A 328 73.84 -103.48 -4.87
C ALA A 328 74.49 -104.65 -5.58
N THR A 329 74.03 -104.92 -6.81
CA THR A 329 74.17 -106.19 -7.49
C THR A 329 75.54 -106.75 -7.16
N ASP A 330 75.61 -107.81 -6.34
CA ASP A 330 76.89 -108.45 -6.03
C ASP A 330 77.28 -109.26 -7.27
N THR A 331 77.47 -108.52 -8.37
CA THR A 331 77.93 -109.02 -9.64
C THR A 331 79.33 -109.54 -9.48
N ALA A 332 80.04 -109.29 -8.37
CA ALA A 332 81.35 -109.87 -8.13
C ALA A 332 81.33 -111.40 -8.17
N ALA A 333 80.28 -112.04 -7.61
CA ALA A 333 80.14 -113.50 -7.69
C ALA A 333 79.83 -113.98 -9.12
N VAL A 334 78.90 -113.31 -9.82
CA VAL A 334 78.54 -113.65 -11.21
C VAL A 334 79.69 -113.34 -12.19
N GLU A 335 80.43 -112.26 -11.98
CA GLU A 335 81.61 -111.84 -12.73
C GLU A 335 82.79 -112.79 -12.48
N ALA A 336 82.93 -113.30 -11.24
CA ALA A 336 83.88 -114.34 -10.91
C ALA A 336 83.53 -115.65 -11.62
N ASP A 337 82.26 -116.08 -11.61
CA ASP A 337 81.80 -117.28 -12.32
C ASP A 337 81.97 -117.14 -13.84
N VAL A 338 81.66 -115.98 -14.43
CA VAL A 338 81.87 -115.71 -15.86
C VAL A 338 83.36 -115.71 -16.20
N SER A 339 84.21 -115.14 -15.34
CA SER A 339 85.66 -115.16 -15.52
C SER A 339 86.23 -116.58 -15.41
N ALA A 340 85.76 -117.37 -14.45
CA ALA A 340 86.13 -118.78 -14.29
C ALA A 340 85.70 -119.62 -15.50
N LEU A 341 84.48 -119.40 -16.00
CA LEU A 341 83.97 -120.07 -17.19
C LEU A 341 84.79 -119.73 -18.43
N ARG A 342 85.17 -118.45 -18.61
CA ARG A 342 86.09 -118.04 -19.69
C ARG A 342 87.44 -118.75 -19.59
N ALA A 343 88.05 -118.79 -18.41
CA ALA A 343 89.32 -119.48 -18.21
C ALA A 343 89.22 -120.99 -18.48
N ALA A 344 88.12 -121.62 -18.09
CA ALA A 344 87.85 -123.02 -18.40
C ALA A 344 87.70 -123.23 -19.92
N LEU A 345 87.04 -122.31 -20.62
CA LEU A 345 86.89 -122.35 -22.07
C LEU A 345 88.23 -122.18 -22.79
N ASP A 346 89.09 -121.28 -22.34
CA ASP A 346 90.44 -121.09 -22.90
C ASP A 346 91.32 -122.32 -22.67
N THR A 347 91.20 -122.95 -21.49
CA THR A 347 91.87 -124.21 -21.19
C THR A 347 91.39 -125.32 -22.14
N LEU A 348 90.08 -125.43 -22.34
CA LEU A 348 89.51 -126.40 -23.27
C LEU A 348 89.95 -126.13 -24.71
N ALA A 349 89.99 -124.86 -25.13
CA ALA A 349 90.48 -124.47 -26.45
C ALA A 349 91.96 -124.87 -26.64
N THR A 350 92.78 -124.71 -25.60
CA THR A 350 94.19 -125.14 -25.59
C THR A 350 94.30 -126.66 -25.68
N GLN A 351 93.48 -127.40 -24.93
CA GLN A 351 93.44 -128.87 -24.99
C GLN A 351 93.03 -129.37 -26.39
N VAL A 352 92.04 -128.74 -27.02
CA VAL A 352 91.62 -129.07 -28.38
C VAL A 352 92.74 -128.76 -29.38
N ALA A 353 93.46 -127.65 -29.22
CA ALA A 353 94.61 -127.32 -30.06
C ALA A 353 95.81 -128.27 -29.87
N ALA A 354 95.92 -128.90 -28.70
CA ALA A 354 96.95 -129.90 -28.38
C ALA A 354 96.59 -131.32 -28.80
N LEU A 355 95.41 -131.55 -29.38
CA LEU A 355 95.10 -132.84 -30.00
C LEU A 355 96.04 -133.08 -31.18
N PRO A 356 96.56 -134.31 -31.35
CA PRO A 356 97.50 -134.63 -32.42
C PRO A 356 96.89 -134.26 -33.77
N ALA A 357 97.70 -133.63 -34.63
CA ALA A 357 97.28 -133.27 -35.97
C ALA A 357 96.81 -134.54 -36.72
N ALA A 358 95.84 -134.38 -37.63
CA ALA A 358 95.29 -135.50 -38.39
C ALA A 358 96.39 -136.37 -39.05
N ASP A 359 97.52 -135.77 -39.40
CA ASP A 359 98.69 -136.43 -39.98
C ASP A 359 99.42 -137.37 -38.99
N GLU A 360 99.46 -137.06 -37.69
CA GLU A 360 100.06 -137.95 -36.68
C GLU A 360 99.19 -139.18 -36.43
N LEU A 361 97.87 -139.03 -36.47
CA LEU A 361 96.92 -140.16 -36.42
C LEU A 361 97.03 -141.06 -37.65
N VAL A 362 97.26 -140.48 -38.83
CA VAL A 362 97.54 -141.22 -40.07
C VAL A 362 98.88 -141.96 -39.99
N THR A 363 99.88 -141.36 -39.35
CA THR A 363 101.20 -141.98 -39.15
C THR A 363 101.12 -143.18 -38.22
N LEU A 364 100.42 -143.06 -37.08
CA LEU A 364 100.19 -144.17 -36.14
C LEU A 364 99.42 -145.33 -36.81
N ARG A 365 98.46 -145.00 -37.68
CA ARG A 365 97.72 -145.97 -38.49
C ARG A 365 98.64 -146.72 -39.46
N THR A 366 99.55 -145.99 -40.10
CA THR A 366 100.53 -146.54 -41.05
C THR A 366 101.54 -147.45 -40.37
N ASP A 367 102.00 -147.11 -39.15
CA ASP A 367 102.90 -147.96 -38.37
C ASP A 367 102.24 -149.26 -37.91
N LEU A 368 100.95 -149.21 -37.55
CA LEU A 368 100.16 -150.42 -37.26
C LEU A 368 100.07 -151.34 -38.49
N ASP A 369 99.81 -150.77 -39.67
CA ASP A 369 99.73 -151.53 -40.93
C ASP A 369 101.11 -152.12 -41.33
N ARG A 370 102.21 -151.46 -40.97
CA ARG A 370 103.59 -151.93 -41.21
C ARG A 370 103.98 -153.11 -40.32
N ILE A 371 103.60 -153.10 -39.05
CA ILE A 371 103.81 -154.24 -38.13
C ILE A 371 102.99 -155.45 -38.58
N ALA A 372 101.77 -155.23 -39.07
CA ALA A 372 100.90 -156.29 -39.56
C ALA A 372 101.44 -157.01 -40.82
N THR A 373 102.29 -156.35 -41.61
CA THR A 373 102.69 -156.84 -42.94
C THR A 373 104.12 -157.37 -43.03
N ASN A 374 105.04 -157.07 -42.10
CA ASN A 374 106.43 -157.55 -42.22
C ASN A 374 107.20 -157.68 -40.86
N PRO A 375 107.12 -158.83 -40.17
CA PRO A 375 107.82 -159.05 -38.90
C PRO A 375 109.33 -159.40 -39.11
N PRO A 376 110.27 -158.85 -38.31
CA PRO A 376 111.71 -159.11 -38.48
C PRO A 376 112.15 -160.52 -38.04
N ALA A 377 113.00 -161.17 -38.85
CA ALA A 377 113.47 -162.56 -38.69
C ALA A 377 114.84 -162.69 -37.98
N ALA A 378 115.01 -163.72 -37.14
CA ALA A 378 116.24 -164.01 -36.36
C ALA A 378 117.10 -165.17 -36.97
N PRO A 379 118.45 -165.13 -36.87
CA PRO A 379 119.39 -166.03 -37.57
C PRO A 379 119.72 -167.37 -36.85
N PRO A 380 120.25 -168.41 -37.55
CA PRO A 380 120.31 -169.80 -37.04
C PRO A 380 121.57 -170.20 -36.22
N PRO A 381 121.50 -171.32 -35.45
CA PRO A 381 122.33 -171.59 -34.27
C PRO A 381 123.63 -172.39 -34.52
N GLN A 382 124.64 -172.20 -33.66
CA GLN A 382 125.98 -172.82 -33.75
C GLN A 382 126.34 -173.59 -32.46
N VAL A 383 126.82 -174.84 -32.60
CA VAL A 383 127.14 -175.75 -31.48
C VAL A 383 128.50 -175.42 -30.89
N ILE A 384 128.52 -175.11 -29.60
CA ILE A 384 129.72 -174.57 -28.93
C ILE A 384 130.57 -175.69 -28.29
N GLU A 385 129.97 -176.75 -27.73
CA GLU A 385 130.72 -177.79 -27.00
C GLU A 385 129.94 -179.14 -26.94
N ARG A 386 130.63 -180.28 -26.76
CA ARG A 386 130.03 -181.62 -26.56
C ARG A 386 130.56 -182.29 -25.29
N ILE A 387 129.66 -182.81 -24.45
CA ILE A 387 129.98 -183.45 -23.15
C ILE A 387 129.48 -184.90 -23.16
N TYR A 388 130.35 -185.83 -22.77
CA TYR A 388 130.05 -187.27 -22.75
C TYR A 388 129.85 -187.82 -21.31
N PHE A 389 128.92 -188.75 -21.15
CA PHE A 389 128.61 -189.42 -19.87
C PHE A 389 129.22 -190.83 -19.81
N GLY A 390 129.50 -191.33 -18.60
CA GLY A 390 130.08 -192.66 -18.40
C GLY A 390 129.15 -193.81 -18.84
N GLN A 391 129.75 -194.90 -19.34
CA GLN A 391 129.07 -196.01 -20.04
C GLN A 391 128.00 -196.75 -19.23
N SER A 392 127.99 -196.66 -17.90
CA SER A 392 127.05 -197.38 -17.03
C SER A 392 126.56 -196.55 -15.84
N GLY A 393 126.62 -195.22 -15.94
CA GLY A 393 126.18 -194.31 -14.88
C GLY A 393 125.50 -193.03 -15.39
N THR A 394 124.80 -192.34 -14.48
CA THR A 394 124.18 -191.02 -14.71
C THR A 394 125.14 -189.87 -14.40
N SER A 395 126.38 -190.16 -14.01
CA SER A 395 127.42 -189.17 -13.74
C SER A 395 128.25 -188.86 -15.00
N VAL A 396 128.67 -187.60 -15.13
CA VAL A 396 129.63 -187.18 -16.16
C VAL A 396 130.98 -187.84 -15.88
N ALA A 397 131.67 -188.28 -16.93
CA ALA A 397 132.99 -188.86 -16.79
C ALA A 397 133.96 -187.83 -16.18
N GLU A 398 134.84 -188.25 -15.27
CA GLU A 398 135.71 -187.33 -14.53
C GLU A 398 136.61 -186.49 -15.47
N ALA A 399 137.03 -187.07 -16.60
CA ALA A 399 137.78 -186.38 -17.66
C ALA A 399 137.02 -185.23 -18.36
N GLU A 400 135.69 -185.19 -18.24
CA GLU A 400 134.82 -184.20 -18.89
C GLU A 400 134.36 -183.09 -17.93
N LEU A 401 134.64 -183.19 -16.63
CA LEU A 401 134.32 -182.17 -15.62
C LEU A 401 134.97 -180.79 -15.89
N PRO A 402 136.23 -180.68 -16.38
CA PRO A 402 136.82 -179.38 -16.67
C PRO A 402 136.08 -178.59 -17.76
N LYS A 403 135.49 -179.29 -18.75
CA LYS A 403 134.71 -178.65 -19.84
C LYS A 403 133.41 -178.05 -19.31
N ILE A 404 132.79 -178.70 -18.32
CA ILE A 404 131.59 -178.17 -17.65
C ILE A 404 131.91 -176.90 -16.87
N ALA A 405 133.03 -176.87 -16.14
CA ALA A 405 133.45 -175.68 -15.39
C ALA A 405 133.69 -174.47 -16.32
N ALA A 406 134.37 -174.68 -17.46
CA ALA A 406 134.60 -173.62 -18.44
C ALA A 406 133.30 -173.12 -19.10
N LEU A 407 132.33 -174.00 -19.34
CA LEU A 407 131.02 -173.61 -19.88
C LEU A 407 130.21 -172.80 -18.86
N ALA A 408 130.28 -173.16 -17.58
CA ALA A 408 129.61 -172.45 -16.49
C ALA A 408 130.16 -171.03 -16.31
N GLU A 409 131.47 -170.83 -16.41
CA GLU A 409 132.09 -169.50 -16.33
C GLU A 409 131.68 -168.59 -17.50
N ARG A 410 131.56 -169.14 -18.71
CA ARG A 410 131.04 -168.42 -19.89
C ARG A 410 129.56 -168.04 -19.73
N LEU A 411 128.75 -168.91 -19.14
CA LEU A 411 127.32 -168.65 -18.87
C LEU A 411 127.12 -167.57 -17.81
N GLY A 412 127.94 -167.54 -16.75
CA GLY A 412 127.90 -166.48 -15.74
C GLY A 412 128.22 -165.10 -16.31
N SER A 413 129.01 -165.05 -17.39
CA SER A 413 129.41 -163.81 -18.05
C SER A 413 128.38 -163.29 -19.09
N ASN A 414 127.45 -164.12 -19.58
CA ASN A 414 126.43 -163.73 -20.57
C ASN A 414 125.22 -164.70 -20.58
N PRO A 415 124.18 -164.45 -19.77
CA PRO A 415 123.16 -165.46 -19.44
C PRO A 415 122.09 -165.73 -20.51
N SER A 416 122.06 -165.01 -21.63
CA SER A 416 120.92 -165.01 -22.56
C SER A 416 121.09 -165.82 -23.86
N ALA A 417 122.17 -166.59 -24.05
CA ALA A 417 122.55 -167.07 -25.39
C ALA A 417 122.82 -168.57 -25.57
N LEU A 418 122.36 -169.47 -24.70
CA LEU A 418 122.67 -170.91 -24.85
C LEU A 418 121.47 -171.83 -24.58
N SER A 419 121.17 -172.69 -25.55
CA SER A 419 120.21 -173.80 -25.44
C SER A 419 120.99 -175.12 -25.31
N LEU A 420 120.77 -175.86 -24.22
CA LEU A 420 121.40 -177.15 -23.99
C LEU A 420 120.59 -178.25 -24.70
N VAL A 421 121.14 -178.83 -25.77
CA VAL A 421 120.48 -179.88 -26.55
C VAL A 421 121.25 -181.20 -26.40
N GLY A 422 120.64 -182.19 -25.75
CA GLY A 422 121.21 -183.52 -25.54
C GLY A 422 120.96 -184.45 -26.74
N PHE A 423 122.01 -185.07 -27.28
CA PHE A 423 121.92 -186.09 -28.33
C PHE A 423 122.22 -187.48 -27.76
N SER A 424 121.41 -188.48 -28.13
CA SER A 424 121.61 -189.89 -27.78
C SER A 424 122.58 -190.58 -28.74
N ASP A 425 123.58 -191.28 -28.19
CA ASP A 425 124.49 -192.17 -28.92
C ASP A 425 123.72 -193.38 -29.53
N SER A 426 124.10 -193.74 -30.75
CA SER A 426 123.47 -194.70 -31.67
C SER A 426 123.58 -196.18 -31.27
N SER A 427 123.97 -196.49 -30.04
CA SER A 427 124.39 -197.84 -29.65
C SER A 427 123.47 -198.57 -28.64
N GLY A 428 122.25 -198.07 -28.36
CA GLY A 428 121.27 -198.76 -27.50
C GLY A 428 119.80 -198.50 -27.86
N PRO A 429 118.86 -199.42 -27.50
CA PRO A 429 117.45 -199.32 -27.87
C PRO A 429 116.78 -198.04 -27.34
N ALA A 430 116.02 -197.35 -28.21
CA ALA A 430 115.54 -195.98 -28.01
C ALA A 430 114.74 -195.74 -26.72
N GLU A 431 114.07 -196.76 -26.18
CA GLU A 431 113.28 -196.66 -24.95
C GLU A 431 114.17 -196.52 -23.70
N LEU A 432 115.32 -197.20 -23.64
CA LEU A 432 116.28 -197.04 -22.53
C LEU A 432 116.94 -195.65 -22.57
N ASN A 433 117.19 -195.13 -23.78
CA ASN A 433 117.78 -193.80 -23.96
C ASN A 433 116.80 -192.68 -23.61
N ARG A 434 115.49 -192.86 -23.84
CA ARG A 434 114.46 -191.92 -23.37
C ARG A 434 114.28 -191.94 -21.86
N SER A 435 114.34 -193.09 -21.20
CA SER A 435 114.18 -193.15 -19.74
C SER A 435 115.35 -192.51 -18.99
N LEU A 436 116.56 -192.49 -19.58
CA LEU A 436 117.76 -191.89 -18.99
C LEU A 436 117.98 -190.41 -19.34
N SER A 437 117.30 -189.85 -20.34
CA SER A 437 117.53 -188.46 -20.80
C SER A 437 117.11 -187.41 -19.75
N LEU A 438 115.96 -187.62 -19.10
CA LEU A 438 115.43 -186.74 -18.05
C LEU A 438 116.31 -186.75 -16.79
N PRO A 439 116.68 -187.92 -16.22
CA PRO A 439 117.63 -187.97 -15.10
C PRO A 439 118.99 -187.35 -15.42
N ARG A 440 119.52 -187.55 -16.64
CA ARG A 440 120.81 -186.97 -17.06
C ARG A 440 120.75 -185.45 -17.21
N ALA A 441 119.67 -184.91 -17.78
CA ALA A 441 119.45 -183.46 -17.87
C ALA A 441 119.34 -182.82 -16.48
N ALA A 442 118.66 -183.48 -15.53
CA ALA A 442 118.56 -183.02 -14.16
C ALA A 442 119.92 -183.02 -13.44
N ALA A 443 120.78 -184.03 -13.65
CA ALA A 443 122.11 -184.12 -13.05
C ALA A 443 123.04 -182.97 -13.50
N THR A 444 122.99 -182.60 -14.79
CA THR A 444 123.74 -181.43 -15.30
C THR A 444 123.26 -180.11 -14.70
N LEU A 445 121.95 -179.98 -14.44
CA LEU A 445 121.39 -178.80 -13.79
C LEU A 445 121.79 -178.70 -12.31
N THR A 446 121.89 -179.83 -11.61
CA THR A 446 122.30 -179.85 -10.19
C THR A 446 123.77 -179.53 -10.00
N LEU A 447 124.64 -179.92 -10.94
CA LEU A 447 126.06 -179.52 -10.94
C LEU A 447 126.26 -178.04 -11.27
N SER A 448 125.42 -177.44 -12.12
CA SER A 448 125.46 -175.99 -12.38
C SER A 448 124.97 -175.14 -11.21
N GLY A 449 124.23 -175.70 -10.25
CA GLY A 449 123.70 -174.99 -9.08
C GLY A 449 124.58 -175.04 -7.83
N ARG A 450 125.81 -175.57 -7.91
CA ARG A 450 126.77 -175.65 -6.78
C ARG A 450 128.01 -174.76 -6.95
N PHE A 451 127.95 -173.75 -7.81
CA PHE A 451 128.96 -172.68 -7.92
C PHE A 451 128.32 -171.31 -7.86
#